data_AF-A0A818NP82-F1
#
_entry.id   AF-A0A818NP82-F1
#
_cell.length_a   1.000
_cell.length_b   1.000
_cell.length_c   1.000
_cell.angle_alpha   90.00
_cell.angle_beta   90.00
_cell.angle_gamma   90.00
#
_symmetry.space_group_name_H-M   'P 1'
#
loop_
_entity.id
_entity.type
_entity.pdbx_description
1 polymer ?
#
loop_
_entity_poly.entity_id
_entity_poly.type
_entity_poly.pdbx_seq_one_letter_code
_entity_poly.pdbx_strand_id
1 'polypeptide(L)'
;VLLREYKLRSYTLNAVSFHFLQQQKEDVQHSIITDLQNGNAQTRHRLAVYCLKDAYLPLRLLEKLMSLINYMEMARVTGVPMNYLLQRGQQIKVISQILRKCKEKNLLIPALKVNEAGDDFTGATVIEPIRGYYDTPITTLDF
;
A
#
# COMPACT_ATOMS: atom_id res chain seq x y z
N VAL A 1 -3.35 -1.03 -2.90
CA VAL A 1 -3.12 -0.86 -1.44
C VAL A 1 -1.86 -1.59 -1.03
N LEU A 2 -1.90 -2.93 -0.95
CA LEU A 2 -0.78 -3.74 -0.42
C LEU A 2 0.57 -3.53 -1.11
N LEU A 3 0.59 -3.49 -2.45
CA LEU A 3 1.81 -3.26 -3.24
C LEU A 3 2.50 -1.91 -2.95
N ARG A 4 1.76 -0.92 -2.44
CA ARG A 4 2.28 0.42 -2.14
C ARG A 4 2.79 0.54 -0.70
N GLU A 5 2.16 -0.17 0.23
CA GLU A 5 2.37 0.03 1.67
C GLU A 5 3.23 -1.06 2.32
N TYR A 6 3.27 -2.25 1.75
CA TYR A 6 3.94 -3.40 2.35
C TYR A 6 4.97 -3.98 1.39
N LYS A 7 6.10 -4.42 1.94
CA LYS A 7 7.15 -5.16 1.21
C LYS A 7 7.04 -6.64 1.57
N LEU A 8 6.24 -7.38 0.80
CA LEU A 8 6.02 -8.82 0.99
C LEU A 8 6.78 -9.64 -0.06
N ARG A 9 7.07 -10.91 0.27
CA ARG A 9 7.69 -11.86 -0.67
C ARG A 9 6.75 -12.30 -1.79
N SER A 10 5.44 -12.40 -1.50
CA SER A 10 4.40 -12.76 -2.48
C SER A 10 3.14 -11.95 -2.19
N TYR A 11 2.46 -11.51 -3.25
CA TYR A 11 1.23 -10.72 -3.20
C TYR A 11 0.00 -11.50 -3.68
N THR A 12 0.10 -12.83 -3.79
CA THR A 12 -1.08 -13.67 -4.05
C THR A 12 -2.07 -13.55 -2.89
N LEU A 13 -3.38 -13.65 -3.18
CA LEU A 13 -4.41 -13.53 -2.16
C LEU A 13 -4.17 -14.51 -1.01
N ASN A 14 -3.81 -15.77 -1.32
CA ASN A 14 -3.50 -16.76 -0.29
C ASN A 14 -2.33 -16.34 0.62
N ALA A 15 -1.21 -15.89 0.04
CA ALA A 15 -0.04 -15.48 0.83
C ALA A 15 -0.34 -14.27 1.73
N VAL A 16 -1.06 -13.28 1.20
CA VAL A 16 -1.46 -12.07 1.93
C VAL A 16 -2.46 -12.42 3.04
N SER A 17 -3.48 -13.21 2.74
CA SER A 17 -4.47 -13.66 3.73
C SER A 17 -3.83 -14.48 4.84
N PHE A 18 -2.88 -15.34 4.51
CA PHE A 18 -2.12 -16.08 5.52
C PHE A 18 -1.29 -15.14 6.39
N HIS A 19 -0.54 -14.22 5.77
CA HIS A 19 0.31 -13.27 6.49
C HIS A 19 -0.45 -12.38 7.48
N PHE A 20 -1.60 -11.81 7.07
CA PHE A 20 -2.33 -10.84 7.90
C PHE A 20 -3.49 -11.42 8.71
N LEU A 21 -4.15 -12.45 8.21
CA LEU A 21 -5.36 -13.02 8.82
C LEU A 21 -5.15 -14.41 9.43
N GLN A 22 -3.98 -15.04 9.20
CA GLN A 22 -3.73 -16.44 9.59
C GLN A 22 -4.78 -17.41 9.00
N GLN A 23 -5.33 -17.07 7.83
CA GLN A 23 -6.30 -17.87 7.11
C GLN A 23 -5.75 -18.25 5.74
N GLN A 24 -6.05 -19.47 5.31
CA GLN A 24 -5.75 -19.93 3.96
C GLN A 24 -6.98 -19.82 3.07
N LYS A 25 -6.73 -19.60 1.79
CA LYS A 25 -7.73 -19.70 0.73
C LYS A 25 -8.09 -21.17 0.51
N GLU A 26 -9.33 -21.46 0.10
CA GLU A 26 -9.67 -22.79 -0.37
C GLU A 26 -8.95 -23.09 -1.69
N ASP A 27 -8.20 -24.20 -1.75
CA ASP A 27 -7.45 -24.56 -2.94
C ASP A 27 -8.38 -25.25 -3.96
N VAL A 28 -8.67 -24.53 -5.05
CA VAL A 28 -9.35 -25.06 -6.23
C VAL A 28 -8.46 -24.73 -7.42
N GLN A 29 -7.89 -25.76 -8.04
CA GLN A 29 -7.08 -25.60 -9.23
C GLN A 29 -7.93 -25.09 -10.40
N HIS A 30 -7.37 -24.18 -11.19
CA HIS A 30 -8.09 -23.58 -12.33
C HIS A 30 -8.58 -24.61 -13.35
N SER A 31 -7.84 -25.70 -13.55
CA SER A 31 -8.17 -26.77 -14.49
C SER A 31 -9.51 -27.46 -14.19
N ILE A 32 -9.86 -27.62 -12.90
CA ILE A 32 -11.05 -28.37 -12.48
C ILE A 32 -12.30 -27.49 -12.35
N ILE A 33 -12.19 -26.16 -12.53
CA ILE A 33 -13.32 -25.23 -12.33
C ILE A 33 -14.47 -25.55 -13.29
N THR A 34 -14.16 -25.78 -14.57
CA THR A 34 -15.16 -26.09 -15.60
C THR A 34 -15.87 -27.42 -15.31
N ASP A 35 -15.12 -28.43 -14.86
CA ASP A 35 -15.67 -29.74 -14.50
C ASP A 35 -16.58 -29.64 -13.27
N LEU A 36 -16.16 -28.88 -12.25
CA LEU A 36 -16.96 -28.63 -11.06
C LEU A 36 -18.27 -27.89 -11.38
N GLN A 37 -18.24 -26.96 -12.33
CA GLN A 37 -19.42 -26.22 -12.78
C GLN A 37 -20.41 -27.13 -13.53
N ASN A 38 -19.90 -27.96 -14.44
CA ASN A 38 -20.70 -28.88 -15.28
C ASN A 38 -21.14 -30.15 -14.56
N GLY A 39 -20.67 -30.39 -13.34
CA GLY A 39 -21.07 -31.51 -12.50
C GLY A 39 -22.48 -31.35 -11.90
N ASN A 40 -22.60 -31.64 -10.61
CA ASN A 40 -23.87 -31.70 -9.90
C ASN A 40 -24.08 -30.48 -8.98
N ALA A 41 -25.19 -30.47 -8.24
CA ALA A 41 -25.48 -29.39 -7.30
C ALA A 41 -24.42 -29.26 -6.18
N GLN A 42 -23.81 -30.36 -5.76
CA GLN A 42 -22.78 -30.37 -4.71
C GLN A 42 -21.45 -29.78 -5.19
N THR A 43 -21.02 -30.09 -6.42
CA THR A 43 -19.79 -29.52 -7.01
C THR A 43 -19.93 -28.02 -7.23
N ARG A 44 -21.10 -27.56 -7.69
CA ARG A 44 -21.43 -26.13 -7.77
C ARG A 44 -21.50 -25.45 -6.40
N HIS A 45 -22.02 -26.14 -5.38
CA HIS A 45 -22.00 -25.63 -4.01
C HIS A 45 -20.58 -25.39 -3.51
N ARG A 46 -19.65 -26.34 -3.72
CA ARG A 46 -18.23 -26.17 -3.39
C ARG A 46 -17.62 -24.96 -4.12
N LEU A 47 -17.90 -24.79 -5.41
CA LEU A 47 -17.42 -23.64 -6.18
C LEU A 47 -17.99 -22.31 -5.64
N ALA A 48 -19.25 -22.30 -5.21
CA ALA A 48 -19.87 -21.13 -4.60
C ALA A 48 -19.21 -20.76 -3.26
N VAL A 49 -18.90 -21.74 -2.41
CA VAL A 49 -18.18 -21.52 -1.14
C VAL A 49 -16.78 -20.95 -1.39
N TYR A 50 -16.04 -21.53 -2.34
CA TYR A 50 -14.74 -21.02 -2.78
C TYR A 50 -14.82 -19.55 -3.23
N CYS A 51 -15.80 -19.22 -4.08
CA CYS A 51 -16.00 -17.86 -4.59
C CYS A 51 -16.38 -16.88 -3.46
N LEU A 52 -17.25 -17.30 -2.55
CA LEU A 52 -17.64 -16.49 -1.38
C LEU A 52 -16.43 -16.21 -0.49
N LYS A 53 -15.60 -17.22 -0.22
CA LYS A 53 -14.38 -17.05 0.58
C LYS A 53 -13.42 -16.05 -0.09
N ASP A 54 -13.22 -16.15 -1.40
CA ASP A 54 -12.38 -15.24 -2.18
C ASP A 54 -12.90 -13.80 -2.19
N ALA A 55 -14.21 -13.59 -2.18
CA ALA A 55 -14.82 -12.26 -2.08
C ALA A 55 -14.75 -11.69 -0.65
N TYR A 56 -14.83 -12.55 0.37
CA TYR A 56 -14.84 -12.14 1.77
C TYR A 56 -13.45 -11.79 2.31
N LEU A 57 -12.40 -12.48 1.84
CA LEU A 57 -11.01 -12.24 2.29
C LEU A 57 -10.54 -10.79 2.03
N PRO A 58 -10.76 -10.16 0.87
CA PRO A 58 -10.44 -8.75 0.63
C PRO A 58 -11.13 -7.80 1.60
N LEU A 59 -12.41 -8.03 1.94
CA LEU A 59 -13.15 -7.20 2.90
C LEU A 59 -12.47 -7.27 4.28
N ARG A 60 -12.17 -8.48 4.74
CA ARG A 60 -11.46 -8.72 5.99
C ARG A 60 -10.06 -8.09 6.02
N LEU A 61 -9.35 -8.13 4.89
CA LEU A 61 -8.05 -7.48 4.75
C LEU A 61 -8.17 -5.95 4.86
N LEU A 62 -9.16 -5.34 4.20
CA LEU A 62 -9.41 -3.90 4.29
C LEU A 62 -9.70 -3.45 5.72
N GLU A 63 -10.51 -4.22 6.44
CA GLU A 63 -10.82 -3.99 7.87
C GLU A 63 -9.58 -4.14 8.75
N LYS A 64 -8.88 -5.28 8.64
CA LYS A 64 -7.71 -5.59 9.46
C LYS A 64 -6.57 -4.58 9.30
N LEU A 65 -6.38 -4.07 8.08
CA LEU A 65 -5.34 -3.11 7.75
C LEU A 65 -5.80 -1.65 7.90
N MET A 66 -7.06 -1.44 8.30
CA MET A 66 -7.67 -0.11 8.43
C MET A 66 -7.50 0.76 7.17
N SER A 67 -7.42 0.14 5.98
CA SER A 67 -6.96 0.83 4.77
C SER A 67 -7.86 2.01 4.39
N LEU A 68 -9.19 1.85 4.56
CA LEU A 68 -10.14 2.92 4.28
C LEU A 68 -9.97 4.10 5.24
N ILE A 69 -9.79 3.83 6.53
CA ILE A 69 -9.62 4.85 7.58
C ILE A 69 -8.33 5.63 7.32
N ASN A 70 -7.23 4.91 7.10
CA ASN A 70 -5.92 5.52 6.82
C ASN A 70 -5.95 6.40 5.57
N TYR A 71 -6.64 5.98 4.51
CA TYR A 71 -6.82 6.82 3.32
C TYR A 71 -7.77 7.99 3.52
N MET A 72 -8.84 7.83 4.31
CA MET A 72 -9.71 8.95 4.68
C MET A 72 -8.93 10.03 5.43
N GLU A 73 -8.13 9.64 6.42
CA GLU A 73 -7.33 10.58 7.19
C GLU A 73 -6.26 11.25 6.33
N MET A 74 -5.53 10.48 5.52
CA MET A 74 -4.55 11.03 4.58
C MET A 74 -5.19 12.04 3.61
N ALA A 75 -6.38 11.74 3.07
CA ALA A 75 -7.12 12.65 2.19
C ALA A 75 -7.54 13.94 2.92
N ARG A 76 -7.99 13.83 4.18
CA ARG A 76 -8.39 14.99 5.00
C ARG A 76 -7.20 15.87 5.35
N VAL A 77 -6.09 15.28 5.79
CA VAL A 77 -4.86 16.00 6.16
C VAL A 77 -4.26 16.72 4.96
N THR A 78 -4.13 16.02 3.83
CA THR A 78 -3.48 16.59 2.63
C THR A 78 -4.44 17.36 1.72
N GLY A 79 -5.73 17.28 2.00
CA GLY A 79 -6.79 18.00 1.28
C GLY A 79 -6.96 17.59 -0.18
N VAL A 80 -6.62 16.33 -0.54
CA VAL A 80 -6.77 15.77 -1.89
C VAL A 80 -7.94 14.78 -1.98
N PRO A 81 -8.56 14.60 -3.15
CA PRO A 81 -9.54 13.54 -3.38
C PRO A 81 -8.99 12.14 -3.07
N MET A 82 -9.82 11.25 -2.52
CA MET A 82 -9.37 9.91 -2.10
C MET A 82 -8.82 9.06 -3.27
N ASN A 83 -9.41 9.17 -4.46
CA ASN A 83 -8.91 8.49 -5.66
C ASN A 83 -7.46 8.87 -6.02
N TYR A 84 -7.02 10.08 -5.67
CA TYR A 84 -5.64 10.51 -5.93
C TYR A 84 -4.63 9.74 -5.09
N LEU A 85 -5.00 9.25 -3.91
CA LEU A 85 -4.10 8.46 -3.06
C LEU A 85 -3.69 7.13 -3.73
N LEU A 86 -4.54 6.58 -4.59
CA LEU A 86 -4.29 5.35 -5.34
C LEU A 86 -3.72 5.59 -6.74
N GLN A 87 -4.05 6.71 -7.38
CA GLN A 87 -3.69 6.95 -8.78
C GLN A 87 -2.50 7.90 -8.96
N ARG A 88 -2.26 8.81 -8.00
CA ARG A 88 -1.19 9.82 -8.06
C ARG A 88 -0.06 9.49 -7.07
N GLY A 89 1.04 10.21 -7.21
CA GLY A 89 2.21 10.14 -6.33
C GLY A 89 2.13 11.13 -5.14
N GLN A 90 3.27 11.37 -4.48
CA GLN A 90 3.32 12.23 -3.30
C GLN A 90 3.25 13.73 -3.62
N GLN A 91 3.77 14.16 -4.77
CA GLN A 91 3.84 15.59 -5.13
C GLN A 91 2.48 16.31 -5.10
N ILE A 92 1.40 15.65 -5.55
CA ILE A 92 0.07 16.28 -5.57
C ILE A 92 -0.44 16.64 -4.16
N LYS A 93 -0.05 15.85 -3.14
CA LYS A 93 -0.40 16.10 -1.75
C LYS A 93 0.33 17.33 -1.22
N VAL A 94 1.59 17.49 -1.59
CA VAL A 94 2.42 18.64 -1.23
C VAL A 94 1.88 19.90 -1.90
N ILE A 95 1.65 19.85 -3.21
CA ILE A 95 1.12 20.99 -3.99
C ILE A 95 -0.26 21.43 -3.46
N SER A 96 -1.16 20.49 -3.15
CA SER A 96 -2.47 20.79 -2.55
C SER A 96 -2.34 21.59 -1.25
N GLN A 97 -1.43 21.18 -0.36
CA GLN A 97 -1.20 21.87 0.91
C GLN A 97 -0.56 23.25 0.72
N ILE A 98 0.46 23.36 -0.15
CA ILE A 98 1.12 24.63 -0.46
C ILE A 98 0.09 25.62 -1.04
N LEU A 99 -0.72 25.20 -2.02
CA LEU A 99 -1.74 26.06 -2.64
C LEU A 99 -2.73 26.60 -1.61
N ARG A 100 -3.20 25.77 -0.67
CA ARG A 100 -4.09 26.20 0.42
C ARG A 100 -3.43 27.25 1.30
N LYS A 101 -2.16 27.04 1.69
CA LYS A 101 -1.40 27.98 2.52
C LYS A 101 -1.00 29.27 1.80
N CYS A 102 -0.68 29.21 0.52
CA CYS A 102 -0.44 30.41 -0.30
C CYS A 102 -1.72 31.25 -0.42
N LYS A 103 -2.88 30.61 -0.60
CA LYS A 103 -4.17 31.31 -0.66
C LYS A 103 -4.49 32.06 0.64
N GLU A 104 -4.26 31.46 1.81
CA GLU A 104 -4.43 32.13 3.11
C GLU A 104 -3.58 33.40 3.25
N LYS A 105 -2.42 33.45 2.57
CA LYS A 105 -1.47 34.56 2.61
C LYS A 105 -1.51 35.49 1.39
N ASN A 106 -2.48 35.31 0.48
CA ASN A 106 -2.56 36.02 -0.80
C ASN A 106 -1.27 35.94 -1.64
N LEU A 107 -0.63 34.78 -1.66
CA LEU A 107 0.56 34.49 -2.46
C LEU A 107 0.20 33.73 -3.73
N LEU A 108 0.98 33.96 -4.79
CA LEU A 108 0.89 33.22 -6.05
C LEU A 108 2.05 32.25 -6.18
N ILE A 109 1.77 31.05 -6.72
CA ILE A 109 2.80 30.05 -7.03
C ILE A 109 3.16 30.18 -8.51
N PRO A 110 4.42 30.44 -8.86
CA PRO A 110 4.83 30.51 -10.26
C PRO A 110 4.78 29.13 -10.93
N ALA A 111 4.24 29.08 -12.15
CA ALA A 111 4.20 27.86 -12.96
C ALA A 111 5.47 27.71 -13.80
N LEU A 112 6.55 27.27 -13.15
CA LEU A 112 7.84 27.05 -13.80
C LEU A 112 7.85 25.72 -14.57
N LYS A 113 8.28 25.74 -15.83
CA LYS A 113 8.60 24.50 -16.56
C LYS A 113 10.02 24.09 -16.19
N VAL A 114 10.15 22.96 -15.49
CA VAL A 114 11.45 22.35 -15.21
C VAL A 114 11.89 21.64 -16.49
N ASN A 115 12.74 22.28 -17.28
CA ASN A 115 13.20 21.76 -18.57
C ASN A 115 14.52 20.99 -18.47
N GLU A 116 15.22 21.07 -17.34
CA GLU A 116 16.49 20.37 -17.12
C GLU A 116 16.47 19.71 -15.74
N ALA A 117 16.91 18.44 -15.69
CA ALA A 117 17.32 17.84 -14.44
C ALA A 117 18.63 18.52 -14.05
N GLY A 118 18.56 19.47 -13.12
CA GLY A 118 19.77 20.07 -12.55
C GLY A 118 20.66 19.00 -11.93
N ASP A 119 21.95 19.33 -11.77
CA ASP A 119 22.91 18.43 -11.15
C ASP A 119 22.45 17.97 -9.75
N ASP A 120 22.82 16.74 -9.39
CA ASP A 120 22.57 16.21 -8.05
C ASP A 120 23.21 17.13 -7.00
N PHE A 121 22.46 17.39 -5.92
CA PHE A 121 22.91 18.20 -4.80
C PHE A 121 23.50 17.32 -3.69
N THR A 122 24.37 17.89 -2.84
CA THR A 122 24.94 17.19 -1.70
C THR A 122 23.84 16.72 -0.75
N GLY A 123 23.72 15.40 -0.57
CA GLY A 123 22.72 14.76 0.29
C GLY A 123 23.17 14.58 1.74
N ALA A 124 22.62 13.56 2.40
CA ALA A 124 22.95 13.22 3.77
C ALA A 124 24.39 12.68 3.92
N THR A 125 25.00 12.90 5.09
CA THR A 125 26.30 12.30 5.44
C THR A 125 26.08 10.94 6.10
N VAL A 126 26.77 9.91 5.61
CA VAL A 126 26.81 8.60 6.24
C VAL A 126 28.17 8.46 6.91
N ILE A 127 28.19 8.29 8.22
CA ILE A 127 29.42 8.03 8.98
C ILE A 127 29.92 6.64 8.61
N GLU A 128 31.23 6.50 8.39
CA GLU A 128 31.82 5.20 8.12
C GLU A 128 31.63 4.26 9.32
N PRO A 129 30.95 3.11 9.14
CA PRO A 129 30.68 2.21 10.24
C PRO A 129 31.96 1.45 10.60
N ILE A 130 32.27 1.40 11.89
CA ILE A 130 33.30 0.49 12.41
C ILE A 130 32.70 -0.92 12.36
N ARG A 131 33.20 -1.76 11.45
CA ARG A 131 32.70 -3.13 11.27
C ARG A 131 33.32 -4.04 12.31
N GLY A 132 32.50 -4.87 12.93
CA GLY A 132 32.97 -5.83 13.91
C GLY A 132 31.82 -6.55 14.59
N TYR A 133 32.20 -7.54 15.38
CA TYR A 133 31.31 -8.11 16.39
C TYR A 133 31.48 -7.28 17.67
N TYR A 134 30.37 -6.83 18.24
CA TYR A 134 30.36 -6.04 19.46
C TYR A 134 29.74 -6.89 20.57
N ASP A 135 30.54 -7.20 21.59
CA ASP A 135 30.10 -7.90 22.81
C ASP A 135 29.60 -6.94 23.90
N THR A 136 29.71 -5.63 23.66
CA THR A 136 29.21 -4.57 24.54
C THR A 136 27.92 -3.93 23.99
N PRO A 137 27.02 -3.42 24.85
CA PRO A 137 25.83 -2.70 24.40
C PRO A 137 26.15 -1.49 23.52
N ILE A 138 25.40 -1.33 22.43
CA ILE A 138 25.45 -0.17 21.55
C ILE A 138 24.15 0.61 21.70
N THR A 139 24.25 1.88 22.12
CA THR A 139 23.10 2.77 22.23
C THR A 139 22.85 3.46 20.91
N THR A 140 21.63 3.31 20.38
CA THR A 140 21.18 4.04 19.18
C THR A 140 20.47 5.32 19.62
N LEU A 141 20.94 6.46 19.12
CA LEU A 141 20.32 7.78 19.31
C LEU A 141 19.85 8.28 17.94
N ASP A 142 18.60 8.72 17.83
CA ASP A 142 18.04 9.38 16.65
C ASP A 142 17.48 10.78 16.97
N PHE A 143 17.20 11.56 15.92
CA PHE A 143 16.66 12.92 16.01
C PHE A 143 15.13 12.93 15.94
#